data_AF-A0A9L0JDJ5-F1
#
_entry.id   AF-A0A9L0JDJ5-F1
#
_cell.length_a   1.000
_cell.length_b   1.000
_cell.length_c   1.000
_cell.angle_alpha   90.00
_cell.angle_beta   90.00
_cell.angle_gamma   90.00
#
_symmetry.space_group_name_H-M   'P 1'
#
loop_
_entity.id
_entity.type
_entity.pdbx_description
1 polymer ?
#
loop_
_entity_poly.entity_id
_entity_poly.type
_entity_poly.pdbx_seq_one_letter_code
_entity_poly.pdbx_strand_id
1 'polypeptide(L)'
;MPVTSNRTLFFPDPCSYDTSPPGCHYHPSEQNFSREARRETAMAKDILGEAGLHFDELNKLRVLDPEVTQQTIELKEECKDFVDKIGQFQKIVGGLIELVDQLAKEAENEKMKAIGARNLLKSIAKQREAQQQQLQALIAEKKMQLESDLTNDPSCETVCKEHSISEGKKTNLRGRVSDISAHLLANTQWPWWSRFSPLAFSV
;
A
#
# COMPACT_ATOMS: atom_id res chain seq x y z
N MET A 1 62.90 28.41 27.32
CA MET A 1 63.96 29.23 27.93
C MET A 1 63.81 29.14 29.45
N PRO A 2 64.89 28.83 30.18
CA PRO A 2 64.94 28.73 31.65
C PRO A 2 65.38 30.07 32.28
N VAL A 3 65.82 30.04 33.56
CA VAL A 3 66.54 31.08 34.34
C VAL A 3 65.57 31.99 35.13
N THR A 4 65.57 32.18 36.46
CA THR A 4 66.47 31.94 37.62
C THR A 4 65.65 32.25 38.89
N SER A 5 65.92 31.81 40.11
CA SER A 5 67.15 32.14 40.85
C SER A 5 67.25 31.32 42.15
N ASN A 6 68.35 30.57 42.23
CA ASN A 6 68.96 30.14 43.48
C ASN A 6 69.37 31.35 44.32
N ARG A 7 69.25 31.22 45.65
CA ARG A 7 70.24 31.82 46.57
C ARG A 7 70.42 30.94 47.79
N THR A 8 71.27 29.93 47.60
CA THR A 8 71.97 29.21 48.65
C THR A 8 72.90 30.19 49.37
N LEU A 9 72.81 30.27 50.70
CA LEU A 9 73.90 30.76 51.54
C LEU A 9 74.40 29.57 52.36
N PHE A 10 75.71 29.47 52.42
CA PHE A 10 76.51 28.31 52.78
C PHE A 10 77.28 28.61 54.07
N PHE A 11 77.56 27.54 54.83
CA PHE A 11 78.60 27.32 55.87
C PHE A 11 78.18 27.52 57.34
N PRO A 12 78.80 26.79 58.30
CA PRO A 12 79.37 25.42 58.26
C PRO A 12 78.94 24.55 59.47
N ASP A 13 79.15 23.22 59.39
CA ASP A 13 79.05 22.30 60.54
C ASP A 13 80.13 22.61 61.60
N PRO A 14 79.86 22.32 62.89
CA PRO A 14 80.70 21.30 63.52
C PRO A 14 79.98 20.38 64.52
N CYS A 15 80.28 19.09 64.36
CA CYS A 15 80.64 18.12 65.40
C CYS A 15 79.73 17.91 66.63
N SER A 16 79.28 16.64 66.72
CA SER A 16 79.31 15.78 67.91
C SER A 16 78.91 16.39 69.25
N TYR A 17 77.68 16.08 69.66
CA TYR A 17 77.39 15.80 71.06
C TYR A 17 76.57 14.51 71.12
N ASP A 18 77.28 13.42 71.40
CA ASP A 18 76.73 12.30 72.15
C ASP A 18 76.18 12.85 73.46
N THR A 19 74.86 12.97 73.54
CA THR A 19 74.18 13.00 74.83
C THR A 19 72.86 12.26 74.69
N SER A 20 72.93 10.95 74.88
CA SER A 20 71.77 10.12 75.23
C SER A 20 70.96 10.83 76.33
N PRO A 21 69.67 11.14 76.13
CA PRO A 21 68.80 11.54 77.22
C PRO A 21 68.57 10.32 78.11
N PRO A 22 68.85 10.39 79.42
CA PRO A 22 68.48 9.32 80.32
C PRO A 22 66.97 9.37 80.53
N GLY A 23 66.28 8.30 80.12
CA GLY A 23 64.95 7.98 80.63
C GLY A 23 63.83 8.93 80.20
N CYS A 24 63.55 9.00 78.89
CA CYS A 24 62.16 9.15 78.48
C CYS A 24 61.63 7.74 78.22
N HIS A 25 60.93 7.18 79.22
CA HIS A 25 60.04 6.05 78.96
C HIS A 25 59.12 6.46 77.81
N TYR A 26 59.40 5.96 76.62
CA TYR A 26 58.42 5.91 75.55
C TYR A 26 57.26 5.10 76.12
N HIS A 27 56.20 5.78 76.56
CA HIS A 27 54.96 5.13 76.93
C HIS A 27 54.39 4.56 75.62
N PRO A 28 54.40 3.23 75.40
CA PRO A 28 53.83 2.66 74.17
C PRO A 28 52.30 2.68 74.25
N SER A 29 51.71 3.22 75.31
CA SER A 29 50.33 2.93 75.70
C SER A 29 49.28 3.70 74.92
N GLU A 30 49.54 4.89 74.38
CA GLU A 30 48.47 5.65 73.69
C GLU A 30 48.17 5.09 72.28
N GLN A 31 49.19 4.61 71.57
CA GLN A 31 49.02 3.92 70.28
C GLN A 31 48.45 2.50 70.45
N ASN A 32 48.80 1.81 71.55
CA ASN A 32 48.21 0.52 71.89
C ASN A 32 46.75 0.69 72.37
N PHE A 33 46.42 1.69 73.18
CA PHE A 33 45.05 1.94 73.66
C PHE A 33 44.05 2.21 72.53
N SER A 34 44.45 2.98 71.51
CA SER A 34 43.61 3.21 70.32
C SER A 34 43.51 2.00 69.39
N ARG A 35 44.47 1.05 69.47
CA ARG A 35 44.43 -0.24 68.75
C ARG A 35 43.62 -1.28 69.51
N GLU A 36 43.74 -1.34 70.83
CA GLU A 36 42.94 -2.17 71.74
C GLU A 36 41.47 -1.78 71.63
N ALA A 37 41.12 -0.49 71.76
CA ALA A 37 39.75 -0.02 71.62
C ALA A 37 39.16 -0.27 70.23
N ARG A 38 39.97 -0.17 69.16
CA ARG A 38 39.55 -0.54 67.80
C ARG A 38 39.36 -2.05 67.63
N ARG A 39 40.15 -2.88 68.31
CA ARG A 39 39.96 -4.32 68.33
C ARG A 39 38.74 -4.71 69.15
N GLU A 40 38.53 -4.13 70.32
CA GLU A 40 37.36 -4.36 71.16
C GLU A 40 36.07 -3.99 70.45
N THR A 41 36.04 -2.85 69.73
CA THR A 41 34.87 -2.46 68.93
C THR A 41 34.64 -3.34 67.70
N ALA A 42 35.70 -3.86 67.07
CA ALA A 42 35.59 -4.84 65.99
C ALA A 42 35.06 -6.20 66.50
N MET A 43 35.62 -6.69 67.62
CA MET A 43 35.17 -7.91 68.28
C MET A 43 33.71 -7.79 68.71
N ALA A 44 33.32 -6.67 69.34
CA ALA A 44 31.94 -6.41 69.74
C ALA A 44 30.97 -6.38 68.55
N LYS A 45 31.40 -5.88 67.39
CA LYS A 45 30.62 -5.95 66.15
C LYS A 45 30.44 -7.38 65.66
N ASP A 46 31.46 -8.23 65.78
CA ASP A 46 31.37 -9.65 65.43
C ASP A 46 30.44 -10.42 66.38
N ILE A 47 30.52 -10.21 67.70
CA ILE A 47 29.63 -10.93 68.66
C ILE A 47 28.17 -10.52 68.46
N LEU A 48 27.93 -9.23 68.16
CA LEU A 48 26.59 -8.72 67.86
C LEU A 48 26.09 -9.25 66.52
N GLY A 49 26.95 -9.28 65.48
CA GLY A 49 26.63 -9.89 64.19
C GLY A 49 26.30 -11.38 64.30
N GLU A 50 27.01 -12.12 65.14
CA GLU A 50 26.77 -13.55 65.42
C GLU A 50 25.46 -13.77 66.20
N ALA A 51 25.04 -12.78 66.99
CA ALA A 51 23.73 -12.74 67.64
C ALA A 51 22.60 -12.21 66.73
N GLY A 52 22.88 -11.87 65.46
CA GLY A 52 21.91 -11.32 64.51
C GLY A 52 21.53 -9.86 64.79
N LEU A 53 22.43 -9.10 65.41
CA LEU A 53 22.26 -7.70 65.77
C LEU A 53 23.28 -6.82 65.04
N HIS A 54 22.79 -5.85 64.29
CA HIS A 54 23.56 -4.93 63.45
C HIS A 54 23.47 -3.49 64.00
N PHE A 55 24.52 -2.70 63.81
CA PHE A 55 24.45 -1.26 64.08
C PHE A 55 24.13 -0.49 62.81
N ASP A 56 23.21 0.47 62.88
CA ASP A 56 22.95 1.42 61.80
C ASP A 56 23.88 2.64 61.85
N GLU A 57 23.75 3.52 60.85
CA GLU A 57 24.50 4.77 60.69
C GLU A 57 24.31 5.76 61.86
N LEU A 58 23.28 5.55 62.69
CA LEU A 58 22.96 6.35 63.88
C LEU A 58 23.36 5.62 65.18
N ASN A 59 24.21 4.61 65.09
CA ASN A 59 24.66 3.76 66.20
C ASN A 59 23.52 3.09 66.98
N LYS A 60 22.36 2.87 66.34
CA LYS A 60 21.26 2.11 66.97
C LYS A 60 21.39 0.62 66.63
N LEU A 61 21.06 -0.22 67.61
CA LEU A 61 20.97 -1.66 67.43
C LEU A 61 19.75 -2.02 66.56
N ARG A 62 19.95 -2.89 65.58
CA ARG A 62 18.94 -3.40 64.63
C ARG A 62 19.05 -4.91 64.48
N VAL A 63 17.94 -5.57 64.18
CA VAL A 63 17.88 -7.04 63.99
C VAL A 63 18.17 -7.44 62.54
N LEU A 64 18.03 -6.50 61.60
CA LEU A 64 18.39 -6.70 60.19
C LEU A 64 19.56 -5.80 59.83
N ASP A 65 20.43 -6.30 58.95
CA ASP A 65 21.49 -5.52 58.34
C ASP A 65 20.88 -4.27 57.63
N PRO A 66 21.36 -3.06 57.93
CA PRO A 66 20.89 -1.85 57.24
C PRO A 66 21.06 -1.93 55.71
N GLU A 67 22.10 -2.59 55.21
CA GLU A 67 22.33 -2.74 53.77
C GLU A 67 21.26 -3.64 53.12
N VAL A 68 20.97 -4.79 53.74
CA VAL A 68 19.91 -5.71 53.28
C VAL A 68 18.54 -5.06 53.39
N THR A 69 18.31 -4.24 54.43
CA THR A 69 17.07 -3.48 54.59
C THR A 69 16.89 -2.48 53.44
N GLN A 70 17.94 -1.72 53.10
CA GLN A 70 17.93 -0.76 52.01
C GLN A 70 17.68 -1.43 50.66
N GLN A 71 18.42 -2.51 50.35
CA GLN A 71 18.23 -3.29 49.13
C GLN A 71 16.81 -3.88 49.03
N THR A 72 16.23 -4.31 50.15
CA THR A 72 14.86 -4.82 50.18
C THR A 72 13.83 -3.73 49.90
N ILE A 73 14.08 -2.50 50.38
CA ILE A 73 13.22 -1.34 50.10
C ILE A 73 13.32 -0.94 48.63
N GLU A 74 14.53 -0.83 48.08
CA GLU A 74 14.76 -0.55 46.66
C GLU A 74 14.09 -1.60 45.77
N LEU A 75 14.32 -2.89 46.05
CA LEU A 75 13.68 -3.97 45.30
C LEU A 75 12.14 -3.88 45.36
N LYS A 76 11.58 -3.53 46.52
CA LYS A 76 10.13 -3.35 46.67
C LYS A 76 9.62 -2.16 45.84
N GLU A 77 10.35 -1.05 45.79
CA GLU A 77 10.02 0.10 44.96
C GLU A 77 10.08 -0.26 43.47
N GLU A 78 11.16 -0.91 43.03
CA GLU A 78 11.32 -1.37 41.65
C GLU A 78 10.22 -2.35 41.23
N CYS A 79 9.84 -3.27 42.12
CA CYS A 79 8.74 -4.20 41.87
C CYS A 79 7.41 -3.46 41.67
N LYS A 80 7.13 -2.41 42.45
CA LYS A 80 5.93 -1.58 42.25
C LYS A 80 5.98 -0.86 40.91
N ASP A 81 7.09 -0.22 40.60
CA ASP A 81 7.28 0.47 39.32
C ASP A 81 7.10 -0.47 38.13
N PHE A 82 7.59 -1.70 38.25
CA PHE A 82 7.41 -2.74 37.23
C PHE A 82 5.93 -3.11 37.06
N VAL A 83 5.21 -3.33 38.16
CA VAL A 83 3.78 -3.63 38.12
C VAL A 83 2.99 -2.46 37.53
N ASP A 84 3.34 -1.22 37.86
CA ASP A 84 2.69 -0.02 37.33
C ASP A 84 2.94 0.12 35.82
N LYS A 85 4.17 -0.10 35.35
CA LYS A 85 4.51 -0.12 33.92
C LYS A 85 3.75 -1.21 33.17
N ILE A 86 3.63 -2.41 33.73
CA ILE A 86 2.82 -3.50 33.17
C ILE A 86 1.34 -3.09 33.11
N GLY A 87 0.82 -2.45 34.16
CA GLY A 87 -0.55 -1.94 34.19
C GLY A 87 -0.82 -0.89 33.11
N GLN A 88 0.14 0.01 32.86
CA GLN A 88 0.06 0.97 31.75
C GLN A 88 0.10 0.27 30.39
N PHE A 89 1.00 -0.70 30.21
CA PHE A 89 1.09 -1.48 28.98
C PHE A 89 -0.21 -2.22 28.67
N GLN A 90 -0.83 -2.86 29.67
CA GLN A 90 -2.12 -3.53 29.51
C GLN A 90 -3.23 -2.56 29.09
N LYS A 91 -3.26 -1.33 29.63
CA LYS A 91 -4.21 -0.29 29.22
C LYS A 91 -4.00 0.12 27.76
N ILE A 92 -2.76 0.29 27.33
CA ILE A 92 -2.43 0.64 25.93
C ILE A 92 -2.86 -0.48 24.99
N VAL A 93 -2.52 -1.74 25.31
CA VAL A 93 -2.91 -2.90 24.50
C VAL A 93 -4.42 -3.06 24.46
N GLY A 94 -5.12 -2.88 25.59
CA GLY A 94 -6.59 -2.87 25.65
C GLY A 94 -7.20 -1.81 24.72
N GLY A 95 -6.69 -0.57 24.78
CA GLY A 95 -7.13 0.50 23.88
C GLY A 95 -6.82 0.22 22.40
N LEU A 96 -5.68 -0.41 22.10
CA LEU A 96 -5.33 -0.80 20.73
C LEU A 96 -6.27 -1.89 20.19
N ILE A 97 -6.63 -2.89 21.01
CA ILE A 97 -7.59 -3.92 20.63
C ILE A 97 -8.94 -3.29 20.30
N GLU A 98 -9.41 -2.37 21.14
CA GLU A 98 -10.67 -1.65 20.89
C GLU A 98 -10.63 -0.82 19.61
N LEU A 99 -9.52 -0.14 19.33
CA LEU A 99 -9.35 0.64 18.10
C LEU A 99 -9.35 -0.27 16.86
N VAL A 100 -8.65 -1.41 16.93
CA VAL A 100 -8.61 -2.39 15.83
C VAL A 100 -9.99 -2.99 15.59
N ASP A 101 -10.76 -3.29 16.64
CA ASP A 101 -12.13 -3.80 16.52
C ASP A 101 -13.08 -2.78 15.89
N GLN A 102 -12.94 -1.49 16.25
CA GLN A 102 -13.69 -0.41 15.63
C GLN A 102 -13.35 -0.28 14.14
N LEU A 103 -12.05 -0.27 13.81
CA LEU A 103 -11.59 -0.20 12.43
C LEU A 103 -12.07 -1.39 11.60
N ALA A 104 -12.06 -2.61 12.17
CA ALA A 104 -12.58 -3.79 11.51
C ALA A 104 -14.09 -3.67 11.20
N LYS A 105 -14.88 -3.15 12.14
CA LYS A 105 -16.32 -2.90 11.94
C LYS A 105 -16.57 -1.86 10.85
N GLU A 106 -15.81 -0.76 10.85
CA GLU A 106 -15.92 0.29 9.83
C GLU A 106 -15.53 -0.22 8.44
N ALA A 107 -14.45 -1.00 8.34
CA ALA A 107 -14.00 -1.60 7.10
C ALA A 107 -15.06 -2.56 6.51
N GLU A 108 -15.68 -3.40 7.33
CA GLU A 108 -16.75 -4.28 6.88
C GLU A 108 -18.01 -3.50 6.48
N ASN A 109 -18.35 -2.40 7.17
CA ASN A 109 -19.45 -1.53 6.79
C ASN A 109 -19.22 -0.88 5.41
N GLU A 110 -18.04 -0.32 5.16
CA GLU A 110 -17.70 0.27 3.87
C GLU A 110 -17.64 -0.77 2.75
N LYS A 111 -17.11 -1.97 3.03
CA LYS A 111 -17.16 -3.11 2.10
C LYS A 111 -18.59 -3.47 1.72
N MET A 112 -19.51 -3.51 2.68
CA MET A 112 -20.93 -3.77 2.41
C MET A 112 -21.57 -2.69 1.53
N LYS A 113 -21.29 -1.41 1.80
CA LYS A 113 -21.76 -0.30 0.94
C LYS A 113 -21.24 -0.41 -0.48
N ALA A 114 -19.95 -0.70 -0.65
CA ALA A 114 -19.32 -0.87 -1.96
C ALA A 114 -19.94 -2.05 -2.76
N ILE A 115 -20.21 -3.18 -2.10
CA ILE A 115 -20.91 -4.32 -2.71
C ILE A 115 -22.31 -3.91 -3.15
N GLY A 116 -23.04 -3.18 -2.30
CA GLY A 116 -24.38 -2.67 -2.62
C GLY A 116 -24.39 -1.76 -3.85
N ALA A 117 -23.49 -0.78 -3.90
CA ALA A 117 -23.34 0.13 -5.03
C ALA A 117 -22.97 -0.62 -6.32
N ARG A 118 -22.04 -1.58 -6.24
CA ARG A 118 -21.65 -2.41 -7.39
C ARG A 118 -22.83 -3.22 -7.93
N ASN A 119 -23.63 -3.81 -7.05
CA ASN A 119 -24.81 -4.59 -7.45
C ASN A 119 -25.87 -3.72 -8.13
N LEU A 120 -26.09 -2.51 -7.61
CA LEU A 120 -26.99 -1.53 -8.21
C LEU A 120 -26.50 -1.10 -9.61
N LEU A 121 -25.21 -0.79 -9.77
CA LEU A 121 -24.67 -0.42 -11.09
C LEU A 121 -24.80 -1.58 -12.09
N LYS A 122 -24.57 -2.81 -11.63
CA LYS A 122 -24.73 -4.02 -12.46
C LYS A 122 -26.18 -4.22 -12.89
N SER A 123 -27.15 -3.97 -12.01
CA SER A 123 -28.57 -4.08 -12.38
C SER A 123 -29.00 -2.98 -13.35
N ILE A 124 -28.53 -1.75 -13.15
CA ILE A 124 -28.78 -0.62 -14.06
C ILE A 124 -28.21 -0.91 -15.45
N ALA A 125 -26.98 -1.42 -15.55
CA ALA A 125 -26.37 -1.78 -16.83
C ALA A 125 -27.21 -2.82 -17.59
N LYS A 126 -27.64 -3.89 -16.91
CA LYS A 126 -28.55 -4.90 -17.49
C LYS A 126 -29.88 -4.30 -17.94
N GLN A 127 -30.46 -3.40 -17.14
CA GLN A 127 -31.69 -2.73 -17.51
C GLN A 127 -31.50 -1.87 -18.77
N ARG A 128 -30.38 -1.14 -18.88
CA ARG A 128 -30.06 -0.35 -20.07
C ARG A 128 -29.87 -1.23 -21.30
N GLU A 129 -29.15 -2.34 -21.19
CA GLU A 129 -28.98 -3.30 -22.29
C GLU A 129 -30.32 -3.87 -22.76
N ALA A 130 -31.19 -4.29 -21.83
CA ALA A 130 -32.52 -4.78 -22.15
C ALA A 130 -33.38 -3.72 -22.84
N GLN A 131 -33.36 -2.48 -22.35
CA GLN A 131 -34.06 -1.35 -22.98
C GLN A 131 -33.53 -1.07 -24.39
N GLN A 132 -32.21 -1.12 -24.57
CA GLN A 132 -31.59 -0.91 -25.88
C GLN A 132 -31.98 -2.01 -26.88
N GLN A 133 -31.98 -3.27 -26.46
CA GLN A 133 -32.42 -4.39 -27.30
C GLN A 133 -33.89 -4.27 -27.68
N GLN A 134 -34.75 -3.89 -26.73
CA GLN A 134 -36.17 -3.65 -26.99
C GLN A 134 -36.37 -2.53 -28.03
N LEU A 135 -35.65 -1.41 -27.88
CA LEU A 135 -35.71 -0.31 -28.84
C LEU A 135 -35.20 -0.70 -30.22
N GLN A 136 -34.10 -1.47 -30.31
CA GLN A 136 -33.56 -1.96 -31.57
C GLN A 136 -34.55 -2.90 -32.29
N ALA A 137 -35.23 -3.77 -31.55
CA ALA A 137 -36.28 -4.62 -32.10
C ALA A 137 -37.45 -3.79 -32.68
N LEU A 138 -37.90 -2.76 -31.95
CA LEU A 138 -38.95 -1.84 -32.43
C LEU A 138 -38.51 -1.07 -33.68
N ILE A 139 -37.27 -0.60 -33.74
CA ILE A 139 -36.72 0.08 -34.92
C ILE A 139 -36.69 -0.89 -36.12
N ALA A 140 -36.23 -2.13 -35.92
CA ALA A 140 -36.18 -3.13 -36.98
C ALA A 140 -37.59 -3.47 -37.49
N GLU A 141 -38.57 -3.63 -36.60
CA GLU A 141 -39.96 -3.85 -36.96
C GLU A 141 -40.52 -2.70 -37.80
N LYS A 142 -40.31 -1.45 -37.38
CA LYS A 142 -40.78 -0.27 -38.11
C LYS A 142 -40.09 -0.09 -39.46
N LYS A 143 -38.79 -0.41 -39.54
CA LYS A 143 -38.05 -0.37 -40.81
C LYS A 143 -38.59 -1.42 -41.79
N MET A 144 -38.87 -2.63 -41.30
CA MET A 144 -39.46 -3.70 -42.11
C MET A 144 -40.88 -3.33 -42.58
N GLN A 145 -41.70 -2.73 -41.72
CA GLN A 145 -43.02 -2.21 -42.12
C GLN A 145 -42.88 -1.18 -43.26
N LEU A 146 -41.96 -0.22 -43.11
CA LEU A 146 -41.73 0.80 -44.13
C LEU A 146 -41.20 0.23 -45.46
N GLU A 147 -40.28 -0.74 -45.41
CA GLU A 147 -39.80 -1.44 -46.61
C GLU A 147 -40.93 -2.22 -47.29
N SER A 148 -41.78 -2.89 -46.52
CA SER A 148 -42.97 -3.59 -47.02
C SER A 148 -43.95 -2.61 -47.68
N ASP A 149 -44.27 -1.48 -47.03
CA ASP A 149 -45.18 -0.48 -47.57
C ASP A 149 -44.65 0.14 -48.87
N LEU A 150 -43.34 0.44 -48.94
CA LEU A 150 -42.68 0.91 -50.16
C LEU A 150 -42.73 -0.12 -51.30
N THR A 151 -42.61 -1.41 -50.97
CA THR A 151 -42.62 -2.48 -51.99
C THR A 151 -44.04 -2.78 -52.49
N ASN A 152 -45.06 -2.53 -51.65
CA ASN A 152 -46.47 -2.74 -51.98
C ASN A 152 -47.15 -1.50 -52.58
N ASP A 153 -46.43 -0.40 -52.83
CA ASP A 153 -46.97 0.82 -53.40
C ASP A 153 -47.38 0.62 -54.89
N PRO A 154 -48.69 0.64 -55.23
CA PRO A 154 -49.20 0.30 -56.56
C PRO A 154 -48.80 1.29 -57.66
N SER A 155 -48.26 2.46 -57.29
CA SER A 155 -47.69 3.44 -58.21
C SER A 155 -46.45 2.89 -58.95
N CYS A 156 -45.59 2.12 -58.26
CA CYS A 156 -44.39 1.55 -58.88
C CYS A 156 -44.74 0.38 -59.83
N GLU A 157 -45.74 -0.42 -59.47
CA GLU A 157 -46.14 -1.60 -60.25
C GLU A 157 -46.89 -1.22 -61.54
N THR A 158 -47.72 -0.17 -61.49
CA THR A 158 -48.40 0.38 -62.68
C THR A 158 -47.40 1.03 -63.64
N VAL A 159 -46.47 1.84 -63.14
CA VAL A 159 -45.42 2.46 -63.97
C VAL A 159 -44.48 1.41 -64.60
N CYS A 160 -44.11 0.34 -63.88
CA CYS A 160 -43.31 -0.76 -64.43
C CYS A 160 -44.06 -1.54 -65.54
N LYS A 161 -45.36 -1.78 -65.37
CA LYS A 161 -46.23 -2.41 -66.40
C LYS A 161 -46.40 -1.51 -67.63
N GLU A 162 -46.56 -0.20 -67.44
CA GLU A 162 -46.67 0.75 -68.55
C GLU A 162 -45.35 0.89 -69.34
N HIS A 163 -44.21 0.92 -68.67
CA HIS A 163 -42.89 1.02 -69.32
C HIS A 163 -42.62 -0.21 -70.20
N SER A 164 -42.90 -1.42 -69.70
CA SER A 164 -42.69 -2.67 -70.44
C SER A 164 -43.67 -2.84 -71.62
N ILE A 165 -44.90 -2.35 -71.52
CA ILE A 165 -45.83 -2.29 -72.67
C ILE A 165 -45.36 -1.28 -73.73
N SER A 166 -44.80 -0.14 -73.30
CA SER A 166 -44.29 0.89 -74.23
C SER A 166 -43.03 0.44 -74.99
N GLU A 167 -42.10 -0.24 -74.32
CA GLU A 167 -40.90 -0.85 -74.89
C GLU A 167 -41.27 -1.96 -75.89
N GLY A 168 -42.22 -2.84 -75.53
CA GLY A 168 -42.71 -3.90 -76.41
C GLY A 168 -43.40 -3.40 -77.68
N LYS A 169 -44.14 -2.28 -77.60
CA LYS A 169 -44.70 -1.63 -78.80
C LYS A 169 -43.61 -1.02 -79.68
N LYS A 170 -42.55 -0.47 -79.08
CA LYS A 170 -41.41 0.15 -79.79
C LYS A 170 -40.54 -0.90 -80.51
N THR A 171 -40.34 -2.08 -79.92
CA THR A 171 -39.64 -3.20 -80.57
C THR A 171 -40.47 -3.83 -81.69
N ASN A 172 -41.79 -3.97 -81.50
CA ASN A 172 -42.69 -4.46 -82.55
C ASN A 172 -42.74 -3.52 -83.77
N LEU A 173 -42.84 -2.21 -83.54
CA LEU A 173 -42.76 -1.21 -84.62
C LEU A 173 -41.39 -1.23 -85.32
N ARG A 174 -40.29 -1.37 -84.59
CA ARG A 174 -38.94 -1.50 -85.17
C ARG A 174 -38.77 -2.77 -86.01
N GLY A 175 -39.36 -3.89 -85.57
CA GLY A 175 -39.43 -5.13 -86.34
C GLY A 175 -40.20 -4.95 -87.65
N ARG A 176 -41.42 -4.37 -87.58
CA ARG A 176 -42.24 -4.10 -88.77
C ARG A 176 -41.58 -3.13 -89.76
N VAL A 177 -40.86 -2.11 -89.27
CA VAL A 177 -40.07 -1.21 -90.12
C VAL A 177 -38.91 -1.94 -90.78
N SER A 178 -38.27 -2.88 -90.07
CA SER A 178 -37.20 -3.73 -90.63
C SER A 178 -37.74 -4.72 -91.66
N ASP A 179 -38.92 -5.31 -91.43
CA ASP A 179 -39.59 -6.21 -92.38
C ASP A 179 -40.03 -5.48 -93.65
N ILE A 180 -40.58 -4.26 -93.53
CA ILE A 180 -40.93 -3.43 -94.69
C ILE A 180 -39.67 -3.03 -95.46
N SER A 181 -38.58 -2.68 -94.76
CA SER A 181 -37.29 -2.37 -95.38
C SER A 181 -36.69 -3.58 -96.11
N ALA A 182 -36.75 -4.77 -95.51
CA ALA A 182 -36.32 -6.01 -96.13
C ALA A 182 -37.17 -6.38 -97.35
N HIS A 183 -38.49 -6.16 -97.29
CA HIS A 183 -39.39 -6.37 -98.43
C HIS A 183 -39.11 -5.39 -99.59
N LEU A 184 -38.75 -4.13 -99.28
CA LEU A 184 -38.35 -3.13 -100.28
C LEU A 184 -36.99 -3.46 -100.92
N LEU A 185 -36.03 -3.97 -100.14
CA LEU A 185 -34.72 -4.43 -100.63
C LEU A 185 -34.82 -5.72 -101.45
N ALA A 186 -35.70 -6.65 -101.09
CA ALA A 186 -35.91 -7.89 -101.84
C ALA A 186 -36.63 -7.67 -103.19
N ASN A 187 -37.46 -6.63 -103.30
CA ASN A 187 -38.18 -6.31 -104.54
C ASN A 187 -37.39 -5.40 -105.49
N THR A 188 -36.13 -5.08 -105.15
CA THR A 188 -35.19 -4.33 -105.99
C THR A 188 -33.89 -5.10 -106.21
N GLN A 189 -33.98 -6.39 -106.54
CA GLN A 189 -32.86 -7.09 -107.19
C GLN A 189 -33.28 -7.61 -108.57
N TRP A 190 -32.95 -6.79 -109.56
CA TRP A 190 -33.07 -7.02 -110.98
C TRP A 190 -32.22 -8.23 -111.45
N PRO A 191 -32.72 -9.06 -112.39
CA PRO A 191 -32.01 -10.24 -112.85
C PRO A 191 -31.06 -9.91 -114.03
N TRP A 192 -29.94 -9.20 -113.80
CA TRP A 192 -28.94 -8.92 -114.86
C TRP A 192 -27.46 -9.07 -114.45
N TRP A 193 -27.14 -9.54 -113.23
CA TRP A 193 -25.74 -9.64 -112.76
C TRP A 193 -25.18 -11.07 -112.62
N SER A 194 -25.82 -12.08 -113.24
CA SER A 194 -25.30 -13.46 -113.31
C SER A 194 -24.58 -13.80 -114.62
N ARG A 195 -23.97 -12.81 -115.31
CA ARG A 195 -23.22 -13.08 -116.56
C ARG A 195 -21.88 -12.36 -116.72
N PHE A 196 -21.27 -11.90 -115.63
CA PHE A 196 -19.86 -11.51 -115.65
C PHE A 196 -19.10 -12.17 -114.49
N SER A 197 -18.46 -13.30 -114.79
CA SER A 197 -17.14 -13.66 -114.23
C SER A 197 -16.10 -13.32 -115.31
N PRO A 198 -14.78 -13.19 -115.04
CA PRO A 198 -14.03 -13.61 -113.84
C PRO A 198 -12.93 -12.59 -113.40
N LEU A 199 -12.10 -13.01 -112.44
CA LEU A 199 -10.75 -12.52 -112.08
C LEU A 199 -10.59 -11.44 -110.99
N ALA A 200 -9.53 -11.68 -110.18
CA ALA A 200 -8.90 -10.86 -109.14
C ALA A 200 -9.60 -10.88 -107.77
N PHE A 201 -8.94 -11.15 -106.63
CA PHE A 201 -7.52 -11.27 -106.35
C PHE A 201 -7.36 -12.06 -105.03
N SER A 202 -6.27 -12.82 -104.96
CA SER A 202 -5.72 -13.41 -103.75
C SER A 202 -5.09 -12.30 -102.91
N VAL A 203 -5.43 -12.20 -101.62
CA VAL A 203 -4.59 -11.92 -100.41
C VAL A 203 -5.53 -11.96 -99.21
#